data_AF-A0A3D5Z117-F1
#
_entry.id   AF-A0A3D5Z117-F1
#
_cell.length_a   1.000
_cell.length_b   1.000
_cell.length_c   1.000
_cell.angle_alpha   90.00
_cell.angle_beta   90.00
_cell.angle_gamma   90.00
#
_symmetry.space_group_name_H-M   'P 1'
#
loop_
_entity.id
_entity.type
_entity.pdbx_description
1 polymer ?
#
loop_
_entity_poly.entity_id
_entity_poly.type
_entity_poly.pdbx_seq_one_letter_code
_entity_poly.pdbx_strand_id
1 'polypeptide(L)'
;MNAEISITEENERRRIAEYLHDGLGQNLSLVNLKLTALLHSELAPKVGKNIREAAELVSNAINETRLLTYNLSPPILYELGLIAAISWKLGAIENKY
;
A
#
# COMPACT_ATOMS: atom_id res chain seq x y z
N MET A 1 20.38 2.81 -25.92
CA MET A 1 19.85 4.14 -25.55
C MET A 1 18.39 4.15 -25.09
N ASN A 2 17.36 4.07 -25.95
CA ASN A 2 15.95 4.13 -25.48
C ASN A 2 15.55 2.97 -24.55
N ALA A 3 16.01 1.74 -24.87
CA ALA A 3 15.73 0.56 -24.04
C ALA A 3 16.41 0.65 -22.65
N GLU A 4 17.65 1.13 -22.58
CA GLU A 4 18.39 1.29 -21.31
C GLU A 4 17.75 2.34 -20.40
N ILE A 5 17.27 3.44 -20.98
CA ILE A 5 16.54 4.47 -20.23
C ILE A 5 15.24 3.88 -19.67
N SER A 6 14.46 3.15 -20.49
CA SER A 6 13.20 2.55 -20.05
C SER A 6 13.38 1.50 -18.95
N ILE A 7 14.43 0.68 -19.04
CA ILE A 7 14.80 -0.30 -18.00
C ILE A 7 15.22 0.41 -16.71
N THR A 8 16.00 1.49 -16.81
CA THR A 8 16.44 2.27 -15.66
C THR A 8 15.25 2.91 -14.94
N GLU A 9 14.29 3.48 -15.67
CA GLU A 9 13.07 4.03 -15.08
C GLU A 9 12.21 2.96 -14.39
N GLU A 10 12.10 1.76 -14.98
CA GLU A 10 11.36 0.65 -14.36
C GLU A 10 12.01 0.19 -13.06
N ASN A 11 13.34 0.08 -13.04
CA ASN A 11 14.08 -0.25 -11.83
C ASN A 11 13.89 0.80 -10.74
N GLU A 12 13.86 2.09 -11.09
CA GLU A 12 13.65 3.16 -10.12
C GLU A 12 12.20 3.18 -9.60
N ARG A 13 11.20 2.99 -10.46
CA ARG A 13 9.79 2.83 -10.04
C ARG A 13 9.65 1.67 -9.06
N ARG A 14 10.30 0.55 -9.33
CA ARG A 14 10.33 -0.61 -8.45
C ARG A 14 10.99 -0.28 -7.11
N ARG A 15 12.15 0.34 -7.12
CA ARG A 15 12.86 0.75 -5.90
C ARG A 15 12.01 1.66 -5.01
N ILE A 16 11.28 2.61 -5.62
CA ILE A 16 10.34 3.49 -4.89
C ILE A 16 9.18 2.67 -4.32
N ALA A 17 8.60 1.75 -5.09
CA ALA A 17 7.50 0.91 -4.64
C ALA A 17 7.88 0.03 -3.43
N GLU A 18 9.07 -0.58 -3.48
CA GLU A 18 9.66 -1.36 -2.38
C GLU A 18 9.89 -0.49 -1.14
N TYR A 19 10.50 0.70 -1.29
CA TYR A 19 10.70 1.64 -0.19
C TYR A 19 9.39 2.11 0.46
N LEU A 20 8.35 2.37 -0.34
CA LEU A 20 7.03 2.72 0.15
C LEU A 20 6.39 1.57 0.93
N HIS A 21 6.50 0.33 0.44
CA HIS A 21 5.93 -0.83 1.11
C HIS A 21 6.65 -1.13 2.43
N ASP A 22 7.97 -1.28 2.39
CA ASP A 22 8.78 -1.70 3.53
C ASP A 22 8.99 -0.58 4.54
N GLY A 23 9.09 0.67 4.09
CA GLY A 23 9.26 1.83 4.97
C GLY A 23 7.93 2.37 5.47
N LEU A 24 7.17 3.00 4.56
CA LEU A 24 5.96 3.73 4.93
C LEU A 24 4.82 2.78 5.33
N GLY A 25 4.57 1.75 4.52
CA GLY A 25 3.49 0.78 4.74
C GLY A 25 3.62 0.02 6.07
N GLN A 26 4.83 -0.46 6.39
CA GLN A 26 5.09 -1.14 7.67
C GLN A 26 4.91 -0.19 8.87
N ASN A 27 5.45 1.03 8.79
CA ASN A 27 5.31 2.03 9.86
C ASN A 27 3.84 2.37 10.12
N LEU A 28 3.06 2.64 9.08
CA LEU A 28 1.63 2.91 9.22
C LEU A 28 0.88 1.71 9.81
N SER A 29 1.21 0.49 9.40
CA SER A 29 0.62 -0.74 9.94
C SER A 29 0.89 -0.88 11.44
N LEU A 30 2.12 -0.58 11.88
CA LEU A 30 2.49 -0.60 13.30
C LEU A 30 1.74 0.48 14.10
N VAL A 31 1.60 1.70 13.55
CA VAL A 31 0.82 2.76 14.19
C VAL A 31 -0.64 2.34 14.34
N ASN A 32 -1.24 1.78 13.29
CA ASN A 32 -2.62 1.31 13.32
C ASN A 32 -2.82 0.23 14.40
N LEU A 33 -1.91 -0.76 14.46
CA LEU A 33 -1.92 -1.80 15.49
C LEU A 33 -1.90 -1.21 16.90
N LYS A 34 -1.03 -0.23 17.14
CA LYS A 34 -0.95 0.46 18.44
C LYS A 34 -2.23 1.23 18.78
N LEU A 35 -2.83 1.93 17.81
CA LEU A 35 -4.08 2.65 18.01
C LEU A 35 -5.23 1.69 18.34
N THR A 36 -5.34 0.58 17.60
CA THR A 36 -6.35 -0.45 17.87
C THR A 36 -6.13 -1.10 19.24
N ALA A 37 -4.87 -1.36 19.64
CA ALA A 37 -4.56 -1.91 20.95
C ALA A 37 -5.02 -0.99 22.10
N LEU A 38 -4.89 0.34 21.95
CA LEU A 38 -5.36 1.30 22.94
C LEU A 38 -6.88 1.24 23.15
N LEU A 39 -7.65 0.91 22.10
CA LEU A 39 -9.11 0.79 22.19
C LEU A 39 -9.59 -0.37 23.08
N HIS A 40 -8.70 -1.31 23.43
CA HIS A 40 -9.01 -2.38 24.40
C HIS A 40 -8.83 -1.94 25.86
N SER A 41 -8.34 -0.72 26.11
CA SER A 41 -8.20 -0.16 27.46
C SER A 41 -9.48 0.58 27.89
N GLU A 42 -9.64 0.78 29.19
CA GLU A 42 -10.69 1.66 29.70
C GLU A 42 -10.36 3.13 29.39
N LEU A 43 -11.16 3.75 28.53
CA LEU A 43 -10.92 5.10 28.01
C LEU A 43 -12.15 5.98 28.25
N ALA A 44 -11.90 7.26 28.55
CA ALA A 44 -12.97 8.25 28.50
C ALA A 44 -13.61 8.26 27.10
N PRO A 45 -14.94 8.40 26.97
CA PRO A 45 -15.63 8.26 25.68
C PRO A 45 -15.06 9.15 24.56
N LYS A 46 -14.68 10.39 24.89
CA LYS A 46 -14.06 11.34 23.95
C LYS A 46 -12.69 10.87 23.46
N VAL A 47 -11.88 10.29 24.35
CA VAL A 47 -10.54 9.77 23.99
C VAL A 47 -10.69 8.55 23.07
N GLY A 48 -11.59 7.62 23.42
CA GLY A 48 -11.88 6.46 22.57
C GLY A 48 -12.40 6.84 21.18
N LYS A 49 -13.22 7.90 21.08
CA LYS A 49 -13.66 8.45 19.79
C LYS A 49 -12.48 8.97 18.96
N ASN A 50 -11.62 9.82 19.53
CA ASN A 50 -10.47 10.37 18.82
C ASN A 50 -9.48 9.29 18.35
N ILE A 51 -9.27 8.24 19.16
CA ILE A 51 -8.41 7.12 18.78
C ILE A 51 -9.00 6.34 17.59
N ARG A 52 -10.32 6.11 17.57
CA ARG A 52 -11.00 5.48 16.42
C ARG A 52 -10.84 6.30 15.15
N GLU A 53 -11.08 7.61 15.21
CA GLU A 53 -10.92 8.50 14.06
C GLU A 53 -9.46 8.50 13.55
N ALA A 54 -8.48 8.50 14.46
CA ALA A 54 -7.07 8.38 14.08
C ALA A 54 -6.75 7.02 13.43
N ALA A 55 -7.29 5.92 13.96
CA ALA A 55 -7.10 4.59 13.38
C ALA A 55 -7.71 4.49 11.98
N GLU A 56 -8.89 5.09 11.76
CA GLU A 56 -9.51 5.18 10.43
C GLU A 56 -8.65 5.97 9.44
N LEU A 57 -8.12 7.11 9.85
CA LEU A 57 -7.20 7.90 9.01
C LEU A 57 -5.93 7.12 8.63
N VAL A 58 -5.33 6.42 9.59
CA VAL A 58 -4.15 5.59 9.32
C VAL A 58 -4.49 4.40 8.42
N SER A 59 -5.65 3.77 8.61
CA SER A 59 -6.14 2.70 7.74
C SER A 59 -6.30 3.18 6.28
N ASN A 60 -6.85 4.38 6.08
CA ASN A 60 -6.95 4.98 4.76
C ASN A 60 -5.56 5.25 4.14
N ALA A 61 -4.62 5.79 4.93
CA ALA A 61 -3.25 6.03 4.47
C ALA A 61 -2.52 4.73 4.09
N ILE A 62 -2.76 3.62 4.81
CA ILE A 62 -2.23 2.29 4.45
C ILE A 62 -2.77 1.87 3.07
N ASN A 63 -4.08 2.04 2.83
CA ASN A 63 -4.70 1.66 1.57
C ASN A 63 -4.19 2.51 0.40
N GLU A 64 -4.06 3.82 0.59
CA GLU A 64 -3.46 4.73 -0.39
C GLU A 64 -2.00 4.37 -0.71
N THR A 65 -1.20 4.07 0.33
CA THR A 65 0.19 3.63 0.17
C THR A 65 0.27 2.34 -0.64
N ARG A 66 -0.59 1.35 -0.34
CA ARG A 66 -0.67 0.10 -1.11
C ARG A 66 -1.02 0.37 -2.57
N LEU A 67 -2.03 1.20 -2.84
CA LEU A 67 -2.44 1.59 -4.19
C LEU A 67 -1.29 2.25 -4.95
N LEU A 68 -0.53 3.14 -4.31
CA LEU A 68 0.65 3.77 -4.91
C LEU A 68 1.74 2.75 -5.23
N THR A 69 2.07 1.85 -4.30
CA THR A 69 3.01 0.74 -4.55
C THR A 69 2.57 -0.10 -5.76
N TYR A 70 1.30 -0.51 -5.82
CA TYR A 70 0.75 -1.28 -6.94
C TYR A 70 0.81 -0.53 -8.28
N ASN A 71 0.55 0.78 -8.28
CA ASN A 71 0.58 1.61 -9.47
C ASN A 71 2.01 1.86 -9.97
N LEU A 72 2.97 1.96 -9.06
CA LEU A 72 4.39 2.13 -9.38
C LEU A 72 5.03 0.83 -9.86
N SER A 73 4.73 -0.28 -9.20
CA SER A 73 5.33 -1.58 -9.49
C SER A 73 4.39 -2.71 -9.06
N PRO A 74 3.62 -3.32 -9.98
CA PRO A 74 2.70 -4.39 -9.64
C PRO A 74 3.49 -5.62 -9.11
N PRO A 75 3.35 -6.01 -7.83
CA PRO A 75 4.15 -7.10 -7.25
C PRO A 75 3.97 -8.40 -8.03
N ILE A 76 2.75 -8.64 -8.53
CA ILE A 76 2.39 -9.82 -9.32
C ILE A 76 3.22 -9.98 -10.61
N LEU A 77 3.70 -8.88 -11.20
CA LEU A 77 4.60 -8.92 -12.36
C LEU A 77 5.93 -9.58 -12.03
N TYR A 78 6.40 -9.37 -10.80
CA TYR A 78 7.71 -9.83 -10.35
C TYR A 78 7.65 -11.17 -9.61
N GLU A 79 6.54 -11.44 -8.91
CA GLU A 79 6.36 -12.69 -8.17
C GLU A 79 5.83 -13.83 -9.05
N LEU A 80 4.90 -13.53 -9.97
CA LEU A 80 4.20 -14.53 -10.79
C LEU A 80 4.49 -14.40 -12.29
N GLY A 81 5.25 -13.38 -12.68
CA GLY A 81 5.66 -13.14 -14.07
C GLY A 81 4.60 -12.41 -14.92
N LEU A 82 5.00 -12.10 -16.16
CA LEU A 82 4.24 -11.25 -17.08
C LEU A 82 2.82 -11.75 -17.37
N ILE A 83 2.64 -13.05 -17.55
CA ILE A 83 1.34 -13.64 -17.89
C ILE A 83 0.34 -13.40 -16.75
N ALA A 84 0.73 -13.69 -15.52
CA ALA A 84 -0.12 -13.49 -14.34
C ALA A 84 -0.46 -12.02 -14.13
N ALA A 85 0.49 -11.12 -14.37
CA ALA A 85 0.27 -9.67 -14.25
C ALA A 85 -0.73 -9.14 -15.27
N ILE A 86 -0.66 -9.59 -16.53
CA ILE A 86 -1.62 -9.20 -17.57
C ILE A 86 -3.02 -9.70 -17.21
N SER A 87 -3.16 -10.97 -16.81
CA SER A 87 -4.45 -11.53 -16.39
C SER A 87 -5.07 -10.76 -15.21
N TRP A 88 -4.26 -10.41 -14.20
CA TRP A 88 -4.71 -9.58 -13.09
C TRP A 88 -5.14 -8.19 -13.54
N LYS A 89 -4.37 -7.55 -14.41
CA LYS A 89 -4.69 -6.20 -14.92
C LYS A 89 -5.99 -6.20 -15.71
N LEU A 90 -6.24 -7.23 -16.51
CA LEU A 90 -7.49 -7.40 -17.27
C LEU A 90 -8.70 -7.55 -16.33
N GLY A 91 -8.62 -8.40 -15.30
CA GLY A 91 -9.70 -8.54 -14.32
C GLY A 91 -9.96 -7.26 -13.50
N ALA A 92 -8.94 -6.45 -13.26
CA ALA A 92 -9.09 -5.15 -12.62
C ALA A 92 -9.77 -4.10 -13.52
N ILE A 93 -9.61 -4.21 -14.85
CA ILE A 93 -10.29 -3.35 -15.84
C ILE A 93 -11.76 -3.76 -15.96
N GLU A 94 -12.06 -5.06 -16.00
CA GLU A 94 -13.44 -5.57 -16.06
C GLU A 94 -14.29 -5.18 -14.84
N ASN A 95 -13.69 -5.03 -13.65
CA ASN A 95 -14.41 -4.55 -12.46
C ASN A 95 -14.63 -3.03 -12.43
N LYS A 96 -14.03 -2.28 -13.36
CA LYS A 96 -14.14 -0.82 -13.45
C LYS A 96 -15.15 -0.35 -14.50
N TYR A 97 -15.79 -1.29 -15.20
CA TYR A 97 -16.82 -1.11 -16.22
C TYR A 97 -17.99 -2.05 -15.97
#